data_AF-A0AAF3EUW2-F1
#
_entry.id   AF-A0AAF3EUW2-F1
#
_cell.length_a   1.000
_cell.length_b   1.000
_cell.length_c   1.000
_cell.angle_alpha   90.00
_cell.angle_beta   90.00
_cell.angle_gamma   90.00
#
_symmetry.space_group_name_H-M   'P 1'
#
loop_
_entity.id
_entity.type
_entity.pdbx_description
1 polymer ?
#
loop_
_entity_poly.entity_id
_entity_poly.type
_entity_poly.pdbx_seq_one_letter_code
_entity_poly.pdbx_strand_id
1 'polypeptide(L)'
;MMTKVGWMLVLALFALSLKDVFTREHSEDAHDEEDFKKEFGDEDADKGFSEGTEDEHIEVREQSHFGKPQQPVITTKDLPPIRFDFCVSCGYRQAFDQYSQFIHEKYPNMQVEGQNYPTAPWKSYLAQFLGIFKLALIASVISGSNPFERLGFGYPTILQWAHNNKLSSCMMAFLLSNMVESSLLSSGAFEVYLGKELLWSKLESGRVPAPAELMQMIDSQLELQGLIPSSTGSFSQGFEKVQ
;
A
#
# COMPACT_ATOMS: atom_id res chain seq x y z
N MET A 1 -44.33 -13.91 -1.42
CA MET A 1 -43.64 -15.01 -2.14
C MET A 1 -42.74 -14.38 -3.18
N MET A 2 -41.43 -14.65 -3.16
CA MET A 2 -40.51 -14.15 -4.19
C MET A 2 -40.83 -14.88 -5.49
N THR A 3 -41.00 -14.16 -6.59
CA THR A 3 -41.28 -14.77 -7.90
C THR A 3 -40.08 -15.61 -8.35
N LYS A 4 -40.30 -16.60 -9.21
CA LYS A 4 -39.21 -17.41 -9.79
C LYS A 4 -38.11 -16.52 -10.40
N VAL A 5 -38.50 -15.40 -10.99
CA VAL A 5 -37.61 -14.37 -11.52
C VAL A 5 -36.76 -13.72 -10.42
N GLY A 6 -37.37 -13.37 -9.28
CA GLY A 6 -36.62 -12.83 -8.13
C GLY A 6 -35.62 -13.82 -7.56
N TRP A 7 -35.94 -15.12 -7.54
CA TRP A 7 -35.00 -16.16 -7.11
C TRP A 7 -33.82 -16.31 -8.08
N MET A 8 -34.07 -16.25 -9.39
CA MET A 8 -33.02 -16.28 -10.41
C MET A 8 -32.11 -15.06 -10.32
N LEU A 9 -32.67 -13.87 -10.06
CA LEU A 9 -31.89 -12.64 -9.91
C LEU A 9 -30.99 -12.67 -8.67
N VAL A 10 -31.52 -13.14 -7.53
CA VAL A 10 -30.73 -13.30 -6.31
C VAL A 10 -29.63 -14.34 -6.49
N LEU A 11 -29.91 -15.48 -7.14
CA LEU A 11 -28.89 -16.48 -7.46
C LEU A 11 -27.81 -15.94 -8.40
N ALA A 12 -28.20 -15.18 -9.43
CA ALA A 12 -27.26 -14.56 -10.35
C ALA A 12 -26.38 -13.53 -9.64
N LEU A 13 -26.94 -12.65 -8.82
CA LEU A 13 -26.18 -11.68 -8.02
C LEU A 13 -25.27 -12.38 -7.00
N PHE A 14 -25.72 -13.46 -6.37
CA PHE A 14 -24.90 -14.27 -5.48
C PHE A 14 -23.75 -14.94 -6.24
N ALA A 15 -24.00 -15.53 -7.40
CA ALA A 15 -22.96 -16.14 -8.23
C ALA A 15 -21.95 -15.12 -8.77
N LEU A 16 -22.40 -13.93 -9.16
CA LEU A 16 -21.53 -12.82 -9.55
C LEU A 16 -20.70 -12.33 -8.37
N SER A 17 -21.29 -12.21 -7.18
CA SER A 17 -20.57 -11.80 -5.97
C SER A 17 -19.57 -12.85 -5.51
N LEU A 18 -19.90 -14.14 -5.61
CA LEU A 18 -18.94 -15.23 -5.38
C LEU A 18 -17.81 -15.17 -6.41
N LYS A 19 -18.14 -15.04 -7.71
CA LYS A 19 -17.14 -14.93 -8.77
C LYS A 19 -16.21 -13.75 -8.51
N ASP A 20 -16.72 -12.59 -8.11
CA ASP A 20 -15.91 -11.41 -7.81
C ASP A 20 -14.96 -11.65 -6.61
N VAL A 21 -15.47 -12.27 -5.54
CA VAL A 21 -14.66 -12.67 -4.36
C VAL A 21 -13.56 -13.66 -4.73
N PHE A 22 -13.85 -14.66 -5.56
CA PHE A 22 -12.87 -15.66 -6.02
C PHE A 22 -11.93 -15.14 -7.13
N THR A 23 -12.37 -14.16 -7.92
CA THR A 23 -11.51 -13.55 -8.96
C THR A 23 -10.50 -12.59 -8.33
N ARG A 24 -10.85 -11.93 -7.21
CA ARG A 24 -9.89 -11.15 -6.39
C ARG A 24 -8.69 -11.98 -5.91
N GLU A 25 -8.86 -13.29 -5.73
CA GLU A 25 -7.81 -14.24 -5.32
C GLU A 25 -6.70 -14.39 -6.37
N HIS A 26 -6.98 -14.12 -7.65
CA HIS A 26 -6.01 -14.28 -8.74
C HIS A 26 -5.49 -12.94 -9.30
N SER A 27 -6.06 -11.81 -8.87
CA SER A 27 -5.81 -10.50 -9.48
C SER A 27 -4.82 -9.62 -8.71
N GLU A 28 -4.62 -9.81 -7.40
CA GLU A 28 -3.74 -8.93 -6.61
C GLU A 28 -2.24 -9.16 -6.89
N ASP A 29 -1.83 -10.35 -7.36
CA ASP A 29 -0.42 -10.60 -7.72
C ASP A 29 -0.14 -10.46 -9.24
N ALA A 30 -1.14 -10.70 -10.10
CA ALA A 30 -0.92 -10.79 -11.55
C ALA A 30 -1.12 -9.46 -12.30
N HIS A 31 -1.98 -8.55 -11.80
CA HIS A 31 -2.20 -7.27 -12.47
C HIS A 31 -1.03 -6.29 -12.29
N ASP A 32 -0.39 -6.30 -11.12
CA ASP A 32 0.75 -5.43 -10.87
C ASP A 32 1.99 -5.86 -11.69
N GLU A 33 2.20 -7.16 -11.90
CA GLU A 33 3.33 -7.64 -12.71
C GLU A 33 3.09 -7.52 -14.23
N GLU A 34 1.86 -7.74 -14.72
CA GLU A 34 1.56 -7.59 -16.15
C GLU A 34 1.39 -6.14 -16.62
N ASP A 35 0.81 -5.24 -15.80
CA ASP A 35 0.76 -3.81 -16.14
C ASP A 35 2.17 -3.20 -16.08
N PHE A 36 3.00 -3.59 -15.12
CA PHE A 36 4.41 -3.16 -15.06
C PHE A 36 5.22 -3.68 -16.26
N LYS A 37 5.04 -4.95 -16.67
CA LYS A 37 5.70 -5.48 -17.88
C LYS A 37 5.19 -4.85 -19.18
N LYS A 38 3.91 -4.48 -19.27
CA LYS A 38 3.39 -3.76 -20.44
C LYS A 38 3.86 -2.31 -20.50
N GLU A 39 4.08 -1.68 -19.35
CA GLU A 39 4.49 -0.28 -19.27
C GLU A 39 6.02 -0.11 -19.32
N PHE A 40 6.80 -1.14 -18.97
CA PHE A 40 8.28 -1.09 -18.91
C PHE A 40 9.03 -2.21 -19.64
N GLY A 41 8.35 -3.16 -20.30
CA GLY A 41 8.97 -4.37 -20.85
C GLY A 41 9.51 -4.29 -22.27
N ASP A 42 9.33 -3.18 -22.97
CA ASP A 42 9.75 -3.02 -24.37
C ASP A 42 11.07 -2.23 -24.48
N GLU A 43 12.18 -2.79 -24.01
CA GLU A 43 13.51 -2.40 -24.49
C GLU A 43 14.33 -3.66 -24.82
N ASP A 44 14.28 -4.04 -26.09
CA ASP A 44 15.16 -5.02 -26.70
C ASP A 44 16.62 -4.56 -26.58
N ALA A 45 17.38 -5.24 -25.73
CA ALA A 45 18.82 -5.16 -25.71
C ALA A 45 19.39 -5.92 -26.91
N ASP A 46 19.61 -5.25 -28.06
CA ASP A 46 20.60 -5.72 -29.02
C ASP A 46 21.21 -4.64 -29.94
N LYS A 47 22.53 -4.73 -30.03
CA LYS A 47 23.49 -4.21 -31.03
C LYS A 47 23.79 -2.71 -31.11
N GLY A 48 25.03 -2.38 -30.74
CA GLY A 48 25.68 -1.15 -31.17
C GLY A 48 27.11 -0.95 -30.67
N PHE A 49 27.99 -1.94 -30.83
CA PHE A 49 29.44 -1.76 -30.74
C PHE A 49 29.89 -0.92 -31.94
N SER A 50 30.52 0.25 -31.71
CA SER A 50 31.38 0.89 -32.71
C SER A 50 32.54 1.63 -32.03
N GLU A 51 33.70 1.06 -32.32
CA GLU A 51 35.08 1.47 -32.11
C GLU A 51 35.48 2.62 -33.05
N GLY A 52 36.50 3.40 -32.66
CA GLY A 52 37.22 4.38 -33.48
C GLY A 52 37.31 5.78 -32.87
N THR A 53 38.39 6.55 -32.87
CA THR A 53 39.83 6.40 -33.14
C THR A 53 40.48 7.74 -32.70
N GLU A 54 41.80 7.74 -32.59
CA GLU A 54 42.69 8.77 -32.03
C GLU A 54 42.65 10.17 -32.71
N ASP A 55 43.27 11.11 -31.99
CA ASP A 55 43.87 12.39 -32.43
C ASP A 55 42.96 13.64 -32.61
N GLU A 56 43.01 14.57 -31.65
CA GLU A 56 43.71 15.86 -31.88
C GLU A 56 43.90 16.67 -30.59
N HIS A 57 45.07 17.30 -30.54
CA HIS A 57 45.71 17.94 -29.41
C HIS A 57 45.40 19.44 -29.41
N ILE A 58 44.91 20.03 -28.31
CA ILE A 58 45.11 21.47 -28.02
C ILE A 58 45.48 21.63 -26.55
N GLU A 59 46.79 21.66 -26.27
CA GLU A 59 47.34 22.17 -25.03
C GLU A 59 47.09 23.67 -24.91
N VAL A 60 46.38 24.09 -23.86
CA VAL A 60 46.49 25.45 -23.33
C VAL A 60 46.94 25.35 -21.88
N ARG A 61 48.18 25.78 -21.65
CA ARG A 61 48.92 25.72 -20.39
C ARG A 61 48.54 26.87 -19.45
N GLU A 62 48.34 26.49 -18.18
CA GLU A 62 48.35 27.21 -16.88
C GLU A 62 47.64 28.56 -16.72
N GLN A 63 46.68 28.58 -15.78
CA GLN A 63 46.57 29.68 -14.84
C GLN A 63 46.26 29.15 -13.43
N SER A 64 47.27 29.17 -12.57
CA SER A 64 47.20 28.90 -11.14
C SER A 64 46.33 29.94 -10.43
N HIS A 65 45.06 29.64 -10.22
CA HIS A 65 44.24 30.36 -9.27
C HIS A 65 43.67 29.38 -8.26
N PHE A 66 44.04 29.65 -7.01
CA PHE A 66 43.59 29.08 -5.75
C PHE A 66 42.07 28.83 -5.78
N GLY A 67 41.69 27.62 -6.23
CA GLY A 67 40.33 27.14 -6.24
C GLY A 67 39.94 26.73 -4.83
N LYS A 68 38.82 27.27 -4.34
CA LYS A 68 38.12 26.84 -3.12
C LYS A 68 38.12 25.31 -3.01
N PRO A 69 38.20 24.72 -1.79
CA PRO A 69 38.17 23.27 -1.63
C PRO A 69 36.96 22.71 -2.38
N GLN A 70 37.25 21.88 -3.39
CA GLN A 70 36.24 21.14 -4.12
C GLN A 70 35.52 20.28 -3.10
N GLN A 71 34.29 20.66 -2.78
CA GLN A 71 33.35 19.77 -2.14
C GLN A 71 33.27 18.51 -3.01
N PRO A 72 33.32 17.30 -2.43
CA PRO A 72 33.10 16.09 -3.19
C PRO A 72 31.72 16.22 -3.84
N VAL A 73 31.70 16.31 -5.16
CA VAL A 73 30.49 16.21 -5.95
C VAL A 73 29.91 14.84 -5.61
N ILE A 74 28.85 14.83 -4.80
CA ILE A 74 28.06 13.63 -4.52
C ILE A 74 27.75 13.03 -5.88
N THR A 75 28.28 11.84 -6.13
CA THR A 75 27.87 11.08 -7.30
C THR A 75 26.47 10.60 -6.95
N THR A 76 25.48 11.37 -7.38
CA THR A 76 24.04 11.24 -7.11
C THR A 76 23.42 9.95 -7.68
N LYS A 77 24.23 8.92 -7.94
CA LYS A 77 23.88 7.84 -8.86
C LYS A 77 23.33 6.59 -8.18
N ASP A 78 23.55 6.39 -6.87
CA ASP A 78 23.07 5.18 -6.19
C ASP A 78 22.63 5.47 -4.73
N LEU A 79 21.59 6.27 -4.52
CA LEU A 79 20.92 6.30 -3.21
C LEU A 79 20.04 5.05 -3.06
N PRO A 80 20.02 4.38 -1.89
CA PRO A 80 19.13 3.24 -1.68
C PRO A 80 17.67 3.70 -1.80
N PRO A 81 16.78 2.86 -2.37
CA PRO A 81 15.37 3.20 -2.51
C PRO A 81 14.72 3.29 -1.12
N ILE A 82 13.82 4.25 -0.94
CA ILE A 82 13.00 4.34 0.26
C ILE A 82 11.62 3.77 -0.03
N ARG A 83 11.16 2.85 0.81
CA ARG A 83 9.90 2.14 0.64
C ARG A 83 8.98 2.41 1.82
N PHE A 84 7.72 2.72 1.53
CA PHE A 84 6.68 2.93 2.51
C PHE A 84 5.67 1.80 2.44
N ASP A 85 5.55 1.04 3.53
CA ASP A 85 4.56 -0.04 3.65
C ASP A 85 3.46 0.46 4.61
N PHE A 86 2.31 0.84 4.06
CA PHE A 86 1.27 1.49 4.85
C PHE A 86 -0.12 0.93 4.60
N CYS A 87 -1.00 1.07 5.59
CA CYS A 87 -2.40 0.69 5.46
C CYS A 87 -3.16 1.71 4.59
N VAL A 88 -3.45 1.34 3.34
CA VAL A 88 -4.20 2.20 2.40
C VAL A 88 -5.63 2.44 2.88
N SER A 89 -6.30 1.39 3.38
CA SER A 89 -7.66 1.45 3.91
C SER A 89 -7.81 2.31 5.18
N CYS A 90 -6.69 2.60 5.84
CA CYS A 90 -6.62 3.48 7.01
C CYS A 90 -6.47 4.96 6.64
N GLY A 91 -6.31 5.29 5.35
CA GLY A 91 -6.13 6.66 4.89
C GLY A 91 -4.69 7.20 4.95
N TYR A 92 -3.68 6.34 5.11
CA TYR A 92 -2.27 6.78 5.17
C TYR A 92 -1.70 7.27 3.84
N ARG A 93 -2.44 7.13 2.74
CA ARG A 93 -2.00 7.59 1.41
C ARG A 93 -1.60 9.07 1.40
N GLN A 94 -2.39 9.93 2.04
CA GLN A 94 -2.09 11.36 2.10
C GLN A 94 -0.80 11.66 2.88
N ALA A 95 -0.55 10.90 3.95
CA ALA A 95 0.69 11.05 4.71
C ALA A 95 1.89 10.63 3.85
N PHE A 96 1.80 9.48 3.17
CA PHE A 96 2.81 9.05 2.20
C PHE A 96 3.10 10.11 1.13
N ASP A 97 2.06 10.67 0.50
CA ASP A 97 2.23 11.69 -0.54
C ASP A 97 2.99 12.93 -0.01
N GLN A 98 2.73 13.33 1.25
CA GLN A 98 3.47 14.42 1.90
C GLN A 98 4.95 14.06 2.14
N TYR A 99 5.25 12.88 2.68
CA TYR A 99 6.64 12.46 2.88
C TYR A 99 7.39 12.35 1.56
N SER A 100 6.76 11.79 0.52
CA SER A 100 7.34 11.69 -0.81
C SER A 100 7.75 13.07 -1.36
N GLN A 101 6.91 14.10 -1.20
CA GLN A 101 7.25 15.47 -1.59
C GLN A 101 8.49 15.99 -0.86
N PHE A 102 8.53 15.91 0.48
CA PHE A 102 9.68 16.36 1.26
C PHE A 102 10.97 15.60 0.92
N ILE A 103 10.85 14.31 0.62
CA ILE A 103 11.98 13.47 0.24
C ILE A 103 12.50 13.88 -1.14
N HIS A 104 11.63 14.07 -2.13
CA HIS A 104 12.04 14.48 -3.47
C HIS A 104 12.66 15.88 -3.49
N GLU A 105 12.20 16.79 -2.63
CA GLU A 105 12.81 18.12 -2.48
C GLU A 105 14.27 18.05 -1.99
N LYS A 106 14.57 17.12 -1.08
CA LYS A 106 15.93 16.99 -0.51
C LYS A 106 16.83 16.03 -1.29
N TYR A 107 16.25 14.96 -1.83
CA TYR A 107 16.93 13.85 -2.49
C TYR A 107 16.29 13.58 -3.86
N PRO A 108 16.59 14.40 -4.88
CA PRO A 108 15.90 14.35 -6.17
C PRO A 108 16.12 13.04 -6.96
N ASN A 109 17.21 12.33 -6.68
CA ASN A 109 17.56 11.07 -7.36
C ASN A 109 17.22 9.82 -6.53
N MET A 110 16.58 9.97 -5.37
CA MET A 110 16.17 8.83 -4.55
C MET A 110 14.82 8.28 -5.01
N GLN A 111 14.74 6.96 -5.24
CA GLN A 111 13.50 6.30 -5.59
C GLN A 111 12.61 6.17 -4.36
N VAL A 112 11.36 6.63 -4.46
CA VAL A 112 10.36 6.57 -3.40
C VAL A 112 9.24 5.64 -3.83
N GLU A 113 9.11 4.50 -3.16
CA GLU A 113 8.10 3.50 -3.43
C GLU A 113 7.07 3.48 -2.31
N GLY A 114 5.78 3.33 -2.66
CA GLY A 114 4.69 3.20 -1.70
C GLY A 114 3.86 1.97 -2.02
N GLN A 115 3.80 1.02 -1.09
CA GLN A 115 3.03 -0.21 -1.24
C GLN A 115 2.06 -0.42 -0.07
N ASN A 116 1.01 -1.20 -0.31
CA ASN A 116 0.07 -1.55 0.75
C ASN A 116 0.72 -2.55 1.71
N TYR A 117 0.62 -2.30 3.01
CA TYR A 117 1.17 -3.20 4.01
C TYR A 117 0.53 -4.59 3.89
N PRO A 118 1.32 -5.68 3.77
CA PRO A 118 0.78 -7.02 3.62
C PRO A 118 -0.01 -7.39 4.88
N THR A 119 -1.33 -7.49 4.74
CA THR A 119 -2.16 -7.99 5.85
C THR A 119 -1.79 -9.44 6.12
N ALA A 120 -1.62 -9.79 7.40
CA ALA A 120 -1.29 -11.16 7.77
C ALA A 120 -2.26 -12.16 7.11
N PRO A 121 -1.79 -13.27 6.51
CA PRO A 121 -2.59 -14.12 5.64
C PRO A 121 -3.85 -14.67 6.32
N TRP A 122 -3.79 -14.93 7.63
CA TRP A 122 -4.95 -15.36 8.41
C TRP A 122 -6.07 -14.31 8.47
N LYS A 123 -5.75 -13.02 8.47
CA LYS A 123 -6.73 -11.92 8.44
C LYS A 123 -7.44 -11.86 7.09
N SER A 124 -6.69 -12.06 6.01
CA SER A 124 -7.24 -12.11 4.65
C SER A 124 -8.21 -13.30 4.51
N TYR A 125 -7.83 -14.50 4.95
CA TYR A 125 -8.72 -15.66 4.92
C TYR A 125 -9.98 -15.45 5.78
N LEU A 126 -9.85 -14.83 6.96
CA LEU A 126 -10.99 -14.53 7.82
C LEU A 126 -11.93 -13.50 7.18
N ALA A 127 -11.39 -12.46 6.56
CA ALA A 127 -12.17 -11.45 5.82
C ALA A 127 -12.96 -12.10 4.68
N GLN A 128 -12.32 -12.98 3.89
CA GLN A 128 -12.98 -13.73 2.82
C GLN A 128 -14.10 -14.63 3.37
N PHE A 129 -13.83 -15.37 4.45
CA PHE A 129 -14.83 -16.20 5.09
C PHE A 129 -16.04 -15.38 5.55
N LEU A 130 -15.82 -14.22 6.17
CA LEU A 130 -16.90 -13.31 6.58
C LEU A 130 -17.68 -12.78 5.37
N GLY A 131 -17.01 -12.51 4.25
CA GLY A 131 -17.64 -12.15 2.98
C GLY A 131 -18.59 -13.22 2.47
N ILE A 132 -18.17 -14.49 2.45
CA ILE A 132 -19.03 -15.61 2.02
C ILE A 132 -20.15 -15.85 3.03
N PHE A 133 -19.83 -15.80 4.32
CA PHE A 133 -20.78 -16.00 5.40
C PHE A 133 -21.89 -14.94 5.42
N LYS A 134 -21.58 -13.66 5.15
CA LYS A 134 -22.60 -12.59 5.07
C LYS A 134 -23.61 -12.87 3.96
N LEU A 135 -23.14 -13.36 2.81
CA LEU A 135 -24.01 -13.69 1.68
C LEU A 135 -24.90 -14.90 2.01
N ALA A 136 -24.36 -15.91 2.70
CA ALA A 136 -25.14 -17.05 3.17
C ALA A 136 -26.23 -16.63 4.18
N LEU A 137 -25.91 -15.73 5.11
CA LEU A 137 -26.88 -15.18 6.06
C LEU A 137 -28.00 -14.42 5.36
N ILE A 138 -27.65 -13.53 4.41
CA ILE A 138 -28.61 -12.77 3.63
C ILE A 138 -29.53 -13.71 2.83
N ALA A 139 -28.96 -14.72 2.15
CA ALA A 139 -29.73 -15.71 1.42
C ALA A 139 -30.69 -16.48 2.33
N SER A 140 -30.26 -16.85 3.53
CA SER A 140 -31.11 -17.52 4.53
C SER A 140 -32.31 -16.64 4.93
N VAL A 141 -32.08 -15.37 5.24
CA VAL A 141 -33.14 -14.43 5.66
C VAL A 141 -34.15 -14.19 4.53
N ILE A 142 -33.67 -14.06 3.30
CA ILE A 142 -34.53 -13.85 2.11
C ILE A 142 -35.38 -15.08 1.85
N SER A 143 -34.75 -16.26 1.83
CA SER A 143 -35.41 -17.57 1.66
C SER A 143 -36.50 -17.78 2.71
N GLY A 144 -36.32 -17.26 3.93
CA GLY A 144 -37.25 -17.45 5.04
C GLY A 144 -37.21 -18.87 5.62
N SER A 145 -36.22 -19.66 5.22
CA SER A 145 -35.98 -21.00 5.73
C SER A 145 -35.31 -20.91 7.11
N ASN A 146 -35.76 -21.72 8.07
CA ASN A 146 -35.13 -21.85 9.38
C ASN A 146 -34.11 -23.01 9.37
N PRO A 147 -32.80 -22.75 9.15
CA PRO A 147 -31.80 -23.82 9.16
C PRO A 147 -31.63 -24.46 10.54
N PHE A 148 -31.93 -23.73 11.63
CA PHE A 148 -31.78 -24.22 13.00
C PHE A 148 -32.83 -25.26 13.39
N GLU A 149 -33.98 -25.26 12.72
CA GLU A 149 -35.02 -26.27 12.94
C GLU A 149 -34.55 -27.67 12.50
N ARG A 150 -33.79 -27.74 11.41
CA ARG A 150 -33.19 -28.99 10.91
C ARG A 150 -32.11 -29.55 11.84
N LEU A 151 -31.54 -28.70 12.69
CA LEU A 151 -30.52 -29.05 13.67
C LEU A 151 -31.11 -29.29 15.08
N GLY A 152 -32.43 -29.17 15.26
CA GLY A 152 -33.11 -29.39 16.54
C GLY A 152 -33.05 -28.22 17.53
N PHE A 153 -32.48 -27.08 17.13
CA PHE A 153 -32.37 -25.87 17.98
C PHE A 153 -33.63 -24.98 17.98
N GLY A 154 -34.69 -25.41 17.27
CA GLY A 154 -35.95 -24.67 17.18
C GLY A 154 -35.84 -23.38 16.37
N TYR A 155 -36.63 -22.37 16.71
CA TYR A 155 -36.68 -21.10 15.98
C TYR A 155 -36.18 -19.95 16.86
N PRO A 156 -34.91 -19.53 16.71
CA PRO A 156 -34.33 -18.48 17.55
C PRO A 156 -35.00 -17.12 17.32
N THR A 157 -35.22 -16.36 18.39
CA THR A 157 -35.92 -15.05 18.36
C THR A 157 -35.28 -14.04 17.42
N ILE A 158 -33.95 -14.05 17.31
CA ILE A 158 -33.20 -13.17 16.38
C ILE A 158 -33.57 -13.50 14.93
N LEU A 159 -33.66 -14.79 14.60
CA LEU A 159 -34.05 -15.21 13.25
C LEU A 159 -35.53 -14.95 12.98
N GLN A 160 -36.40 -15.09 14.00
CA GLN A 160 -37.81 -14.72 13.89
C GLN A 160 -37.97 -13.24 13.56
N TRP A 161 -37.26 -12.38 14.29
CA TRP A 161 -37.24 -10.95 14.03
C TRP A 161 -36.69 -10.65 12.63
N ALA A 162 -35.63 -11.36 12.22
CA ALA A 162 -35.02 -11.18 10.91
C ALA A 162 -35.96 -11.56 9.75
N HIS A 163 -36.71 -12.65 9.89
CA HIS A 163 -37.71 -13.07 8.91
C HIS A 163 -38.94 -12.16 8.87
N ASN A 164 -39.30 -11.53 10.00
CA ASN A 164 -40.39 -10.55 10.03
C ASN A 164 -39.98 -9.23 9.34
N ASN A 165 -38.71 -8.83 9.45
CA ASN A 165 -38.17 -7.59 8.89
C ASN A 165 -37.03 -7.86 7.89
N LYS A 166 -37.32 -8.59 6.81
CA LYS A 166 -36.29 -9.11 5.88
C LYS A 166 -35.37 -8.03 5.32
N LEU A 167 -35.93 -6.91 4.86
CA LEU A 167 -35.15 -5.84 4.23
C LEU A 167 -34.20 -5.16 5.22
N SER A 168 -34.72 -4.73 6.37
CA SER A 168 -33.93 -4.09 7.42
C SER A 168 -32.85 -5.01 7.99
N SER A 169 -33.18 -6.30 8.15
CA SER A 169 -32.25 -7.29 8.70
C SER A 169 -31.13 -7.64 7.71
N CYS A 170 -31.46 -7.74 6.42
CA CYS A 170 -30.49 -7.91 5.35
C CYS A 170 -29.53 -6.71 5.29
N MET A 171 -30.06 -5.48 5.34
CA MET A 171 -29.23 -4.27 5.34
C MET A 171 -28.32 -4.22 6.57
N MET A 172 -28.85 -4.50 7.75
CA MET A 172 -28.08 -4.53 9.00
C MET A 172 -26.96 -5.57 8.93
N ALA A 173 -27.26 -6.80 8.51
CA ALA A 173 -26.28 -7.87 8.38
C ALA A 173 -25.18 -7.51 7.37
N PHE A 174 -25.54 -6.90 6.23
CA PHE A 174 -24.59 -6.43 5.23
C PHE A 174 -23.67 -5.34 5.78
N LEU A 175 -24.23 -4.30 6.39
CA LEU A 175 -23.46 -3.18 6.94
C LEU A 175 -22.51 -3.62 8.05
N LEU A 176 -23.01 -4.40 9.02
CA LEU A 176 -22.19 -4.88 10.13
C LEU A 176 -21.07 -5.79 9.65
N SER A 177 -21.36 -6.69 8.71
CA SER A 177 -20.33 -7.58 8.16
C SER A 177 -19.25 -6.79 7.42
N ASN A 178 -19.64 -5.82 6.58
CA ASN A 178 -18.67 -4.96 5.90
C ASN A 178 -17.84 -4.11 6.86
N MET A 179 -18.44 -3.65 7.96
CA MET A 179 -17.71 -2.91 9.01
C MET A 179 -16.64 -3.80 9.66
N VAL A 180 -16.98 -5.04 10.01
CA VAL A 180 -16.04 -6.00 10.61
C VAL A 180 -14.96 -6.42 9.61
N GLU A 181 -15.34 -6.69 8.36
CA GLU A 181 -14.43 -7.02 7.26
C GLU A 181 -13.42 -5.88 7.03
N SER A 182 -13.90 -4.63 6.95
CA SER A 182 -13.04 -3.44 6.82
C SER A 182 -12.13 -3.25 8.04
N SER A 183 -12.62 -3.56 9.24
CA SER A 183 -11.82 -3.48 10.47
C SER A 183 -10.72 -4.53 10.52
N LEU A 184 -10.96 -5.72 9.98
CA LEU A 184 -9.98 -6.81 9.92
C LEU A 184 -8.85 -6.51 8.92
N LEU A 185 -9.19 -5.90 7.78
CA LEU A 185 -8.23 -5.50 6.75
C LEU A 185 -7.47 -4.21 7.11
N SER A 186 -7.96 -3.45 8.08
CA SER A 186 -7.28 -2.26 8.62
C SER A 186 -6.10 -2.68 9.51
N SER A 187 -4.93 -2.91 8.90
CA SER A 187 -3.71 -3.27 9.64
C SER A 187 -3.22 -2.13 10.54
N GLY A 188 -3.55 -0.88 10.20
CA GLY A 188 -3.09 0.31 10.92
C GLY A 188 -1.58 0.53 10.84
N ALA A 189 -0.88 -0.23 9.99
CA ALA A 189 0.56 -0.20 9.84
C ALA A 189 1.00 1.02 9.03
N PHE A 190 2.16 1.54 9.41
CA PHE A 190 2.90 2.56 8.66
C PHE A 190 4.37 2.30 8.96
N GLU A 191 5.05 1.70 8.00
CA GLU A 191 6.45 1.32 8.10
C GLU A 191 7.25 1.98 6.99
N VAL A 192 8.47 2.40 7.32
CA VAL A 192 9.37 3.06 6.38
C VAL A 192 10.68 2.29 6.36
N TYR A 193 11.11 1.91 5.17
CA TYR A 193 12.33 1.15 4.92
C TYR A 193 13.28 1.97 4.05
N LEU A 194 14.57 1.94 4.36
CA LEU A 194 15.62 2.46 3.49
C LEU A 194 16.43 1.28 2.96
N GLY A 195 16.22 0.93 1.70
CA GLY A 195 16.71 -0.31 1.09
C GLY A 195 16.14 -1.54 1.80
N LYS A 196 16.96 -2.14 2.67
CA LYS A 196 16.62 -3.34 3.45
C LYS A 196 16.46 -3.08 4.95
N GLU A 197 16.74 -1.86 5.40
CA GLU A 197 16.73 -1.50 6.81
C GLU A 197 15.40 -0.85 7.20
N LEU A 198 14.79 -1.30 8.30
CA LEU A 198 13.59 -0.68 8.86
C LEU A 198 13.98 0.60 9.59
N LEU A 199 13.52 1.76 9.10
CA LEU A 199 13.74 3.05 9.74
C LEU A 199 12.70 3.34 10.81
N TRP A 200 11.44 3.01 10.52
CA TRP A 200 10.34 3.29 11.43
C TRP A 200 9.24 2.25 11.29
N SER A 201 8.70 1.79 12.41
CA SER A 201 7.43 1.07 12.45
C SER A 201 6.46 1.74 13.41
N LYS A 202 5.28 2.09 12.90
CA LYS A 202 4.16 2.54 13.75
C LYS A 202 3.66 1.43 14.68
N LEU A 203 3.79 0.18 14.29
CA LEU A 203 3.34 -0.95 15.12
C LEU A 203 4.20 -1.08 16.38
N GLU A 204 5.48 -0.73 16.27
CA GLU A 204 6.44 -0.74 17.39
C GLU A 204 6.40 0.56 18.19
N SER A 205 6.38 1.71 17.51
CA SER A 205 6.43 3.04 18.14
C SER A 205 5.07 3.56 18.64
N GLY A 206 3.96 3.00 18.15
CA GLY A 206 2.60 3.44 18.46
C GLY A 206 2.16 4.74 17.76
N ARG A 207 3.03 5.41 17.00
CA ARG A 207 2.72 6.67 16.30
C ARG A 207 3.37 6.77 14.93
N VAL A 208 2.87 7.68 14.10
CA VAL A 208 3.51 8.09 12.84
C VAL A 208 4.62 9.11 13.19
N PRO A 209 5.80 9.06 12.56
CA PRO A 209 6.89 10.00 12.86
C PRO A 209 6.58 11.39 12.30
N ALA A 210 7.07 12.46 12.93
CA ALA A 210 6.96 13.77 12.30
C ALA A 210 7.83 13.83 11.02
N PRO A 211 7.48 14.63 9.99
CA PRO A 211 8.32 14.78 8.80
C PRO A 211 9.78 15.09 9.11
N ALA A 212 10.03 16.02 10.05
CA ALA A 212 11.38 16.36 10.50
C ALA A 212 12.14 15.17 11.10
N GLU A 213 11.46 14.35 11.89
CA GLU A 213 12.03 13.17 12.56
C GLU A 213 12.41 12.11 11.53
N LEU A 214 11.53 11.84 10.56
CA LEU A 214 11.81 10.91 9.47
C LEU A 214 13.03 11.34 8.65
N MET A 215 13.09 12.63 8.28
CA MET A 215 14.23 13.15 7.52
C MET A 215 15.55 13.04 8.29
N GLN A 216 15.56 13.30 9.60
CA GLN A 216 16.76 13.14 10.43
C GLN A 216 17.23 11.68 10.51
N MET A 217 16.30 10.72 10.58
CA MET A 217 16.65 9.29 10.57
C MET A 217 17.23 8.87 9.22
N ILE A 218 16.66 9.35 8.11
CA ILE A 218 17.21 9.11 6.77
C ILE A 218 18.62 9.66 6.67
N ASP A 219 18.85 10.91 7.09
CA ASP A 219 20.17 11.54 7.07
C ASP A 219 21.18 10.72 7.88
N SER A 220 20.82 10.36 9.11
CA SER A 220 21.69 9.59 10.00
C SER A 220 22.09 8.25 9.37
N GLN A 221 21.17 7.56 8.69
CA GLN A 221 21.47 6.28 8.04
C GLN A 221 22.31 6.45 6.78
N LEU A 222 22.04 7.48 5.97
CA LEU A 222 22.88 7.78 4.81
C LEU A 222 24.29 8.22 5.22
N GLU A 223 24.45 8.94 6.33
CA GLU A 223 25.75 9.29 6.93
C GLU A 223 26.50 8.03 7.39
N LEU A 224 25.81 7.12 8.09
CA LEU A 224 26.39 5.84 8.54
C LEU A 224 26.85 4.96 7.37
N GLN A 225 26.14 5.02 6.25
CA GLN A 225 26.50 4.32 5.01
C GLN A 225 27.58 5.07 4.19
N GLY A 226 28.00 6.26 4.63
CA GLY A 226 29.01 7.08 3.95
C GLY A 226 28.53 7.73 2.65
N LEU A 227 27.22 7.77 2.41
CA LEU A 227 26.60 8.30 1.20
C LEU A 227 26.43 9.82 1.23
N ILE A 228 26.41 10.43 2.42
CA ILE A 228 26.40 11.89 2.60
C ILE A 228 27.47 12.34 3.61
N PRO A 229 28.10 13.52 3.40
CA PRO A 229 29.07 14.06 4.34
C PRO A 229 28.37 14.54 5.62
N SER A 230 29.02 14.29 6.77
CA SER A 230 28.53 14.51 8.15
C SER A 230 28.27 15.99 8.55
N SER A 231 28.04 16.89 7.60
CA SER A 231 27.84 18.33 7.81
C SER A 231 26.46 18.85 7.41
N THR A 232 25.49 17.97 7.11
CA THR A 232 24.12 18.37 6.70
C THR A 232 23.12 18.41 7.86
N GLY A 233 23.59 18.68 9.08
CA GLY A 233 22.74 19.02 10.22
C GLY A 233 22.29 20.49 10.21
N SER A 234 21.33 20.88 9.38
CA SER A 234 20.60 22.14 9.57
C SER A 234 19.20 22.10 8.96
N PHE A 235 18.31 21.28 9.54
CA PHE A 235 16.87 21.33 9.27
C PHE A 235 16.08 22.13 10.33
N SER A 236 16.76 22.68 11.35
CA SER A 236 16.09 23.36 12.47
C SER A 236 15.55 24.77 12.16
N GLN A 237 15.77 25.33 10.97
CA GLN A 237 15.42 26.74 10.67
C GLN A 237 14.19 26.96 9.79
N GLY A 238 13.55 25.90 9.27
CA GLY A 238 12.38 26.05 8.36
C GLY A 238 11.01 26.09 9.03
N PHE A 239 10.87 25.56 10.25
CA PHE A 239 9.57 25.34 10.89
C PHE A 239 9.06 26.49 11.78
N GLU A 240 9.86 27.53 12.02
CA GLU A 240 9.50 28.63 12.95
C GLU A 240 8.78 29.81 12.27
N LYS A 241 8.42 29.70 10.98
CA LYS A 241 7.74 30.79 10.24
C LYS A 241 6.25 30.55 9.93
N VAL A 242 5.63 29.56 10.56
CA VAL A 242 4.17 29.38 10.49
C VAL A 242 3.61 29.25 11.90
N GLN A 243 3.59 30.37 12.62
CA GLN A 243 2.74 30.59 13.78
C GLN A 243 2.06 31.95 13.67
#